data_AF-A0A2E5VBC2-F1
#
_entry.id   AF-A0A2E5VBC2-F1
#
_cell.length_a   1.000
_cell.length_b   1.000
_cell.length_c   1.000
_cell.angle_alpha   90.00
_cell.angle_beta   90.00
_cell.angle_gamma   90.00
#
_symmetry.space_group_name_H-M   'P 1'
#
loop_
_entity.id
_entity.type
_entity.pdbx_description
1 polymer ?
#
loop_
_entity_poly.entity_id
_entity_poly.type
_entity_poly.pdbx_seq_one_letter_code
_entity_poly.pdbx_strand_id
1 'polypeptide(L)'
;MPRFFLLLVSMLIVSLSYAHHNPLVFYDPTNTIQLEGEILEVSWRNPHPILSVRVEAGNGDEIWSVDVNSVSILRRTNITADNFKAGDRVKIGGWLSKNGGTDMFITNLLVEGNQEEVILWPGSPSLWSDTTAGDWSTWGTAESDLTETTDDIFKIWSTSFLEIEKVLLDWDAFGSFTETAITARSEYDIFSNHIFLDDCNVKGMPTIMEQPYPMEFIDEGDVIIMQMEEGDARREIFMSNINPNPELSLFGYSTGKWEEGSLVVHTSNISWPYLSMTGIPLSTAAETTEVFTLNDNGKRLDYLITINDPENLNEPLTVTKYWLLLPEAEIYKYVDSCNRNI
;
A
#
# COMPACT_ATOMS: atom_id res chain seq x y z
N MET A 1 -43.05 -44.71 7.04
CA MET A 1 -42.25 -43.52 7.45
C MET A 1 -40.90 -43.58 6.73
N PRO A 2 -40.71 -42.88 5.60
CA PRO A 2 -39.37 -42.73 5.04
C PRO A 2 -38.69 -41.53 5.70
N ARG A 3 -37.50 -41.75 6.24
CA ARG A 3 -36.65 -40.69 6.83
C ARG A 3 -35.97 -39.92 5.70
N PHE A 4 -36.31 -38.64 5.54
CA PHE A 4 -35.53 -37.71 4.73
C PHE A 4 -34.25 -37.36 5.48
N PHE A 5 -33.09 -37.65 4.89
CA PHE A 5 -31.81 -37.11 5.33
C PHE A 5 -31.66 -35.73 4.67
N LEU A 6 -31.72 -34.65 5.46
CA LEU A 6 -31.30 -33.33 4.99
C LEU A 6 -29.77 -33.33 4.93
N LEU A 7 -29.21 -33.25 3.73
CA LEU A 7 -27.81 -32.89 3.53
C LEU A 7 -27.69 -31.38 3.78
N LEU A 8 -27.07 -31.01 4.90
CA LEU A 8 -26.68 -29.64 5.19
C LEU A 8 -25.47 -29.30 4.31
N VAL A 9 -25.69 -28.59 3.21
CA VAL A 9 -24.60 -28.02 2.40
C VAL A 9 -24.07 -26.83 3.19
N SER A 10 -22.94 -27.02 3.85
CA SER A 10 -22.16 -25.94 4.45
C SER A 10 -21.59 -25.06 3.34
N MET A 11 -22.23 -23.94 3.04
CA MET A 11 -21.61 -22.86 2.27
C MET A 11 -20.44 -22.33 3.09
N LEU A 12 -19.22 -22.71 2.73
CA LEU A 12 -18.03 -21.95 3.12
C LEU A 12 -18.16 -20.58 2.47
N ILE A 13 -18.50 -19.57 3.27
CA ILE A 13 -18.25 -18.18 2.93
C ILE A 13 -16.74 -18.05 2.99
N VAL A 14 -16.09 -18.10 1.82
CA VAL A 14 -14.69 -17.72 1.70
C VAL A 14 -14.67 -16.22 1.94
N SER A 15 -14.35 -15.80 3.18
CA SER A 15 -14.01 -14.43 3.47
C SER A 15 -12.81 -14.09 2.59
N LEU A 16 -13.00 -13.18 1.63
CA LEU A 16 -11.92 -12.57 0.88
C LEU A 16 -10.98 -11.93 1.92
N SER A 17 -9.86 -12.59 2.20
CA SER A 17 -8.81 -12.02 3.03
C SER A 17 -8.08 -11.00 2.18
N TYR A 18 -8.49 -9.73 2.31
CA TYR A 18 -7.79 -8.61 1.69
C TYR A 18 -6.44 -8.47 2.37
N ALA A 19 -5.41 -9.01 1.71
CA ALA A 19 -4.06 -9.06 2.19
C ALA A 19 -3.15 -8.19 1.30
N HIS A 20 -3.04 -6.90 1.66
CA HIS A 20 -1.99 -6.00 1.17
C HIS A 20 -1.94 -4.81 2.11
N HIS A 21 -0.87 -4.62 2.92
CA HIS A 21 -0.50 -3.44 3.75
C HIS A 21 -1.64 -2.53 4.25
N ASN A 22 -2.78 -3.13 4.52
CA ASN A 22 -4.03 -2.44 4.73
C ASN A 22 -4.20 -2.33 6.23
N PRO A 23 -4.50 -1.15 6.80
CA PRO A 23 -4.86 -1.05 8.21
C PRO A 23 -5.92 -2.09 8.61
N LEU A 24 -6.77 -2.53 7.69
CA LEU A 24 -7.74 -3.60 7.93
C LEU A 24 -7.15 -4.95 8.36
N VAL A 25 -5.85 -5.22 8.16
CA VAL A 25 -5.21 -6.42 8.71
C VAL A 25 -5.04 -6.29 10.23
N PHE A 26 -4.65 -5.10 10.70
CA PHE A 26 -4.34 -4.81 12.11
C PHE A 26 -5.54 -4.28 12.90
N TYR A 27 -6.49 -3.63 12.24
CA TYR A 27 -7.60 -2.88 12.83
C TYR A 27 -8.96 -3.43 12.39
N ASP A 28 -9.98 -3.32 13.26
CA ASP A 28 -11.34 -3.79 12.98
C ASP A 28 -12.26 -2.65 12.48
N PRO A 29 -12.58 -2.58 11.18
CA PRO A 29 -13.41 -1.51 10.62
C PRO A 29 -14.87 -1.61 11.05
N THR A 30 -15.30 -2.76 11.56
CA THR A 30 -16.69 -2.99 12.00
C THR A 30 -16.97 -2.39 13.39
N ASN A 31 -15.91 -2.03 14.11
CA ASN A 31 -15.98 -1.46 15.45
C ASN A 31 -15.33 -0.07 15.48
N THR A 32 -16.11 0.94 15.09
CA THR A 32 -15.68 2.33 15.21
C THR A 32 -15.91 2.84 16.64
N ILE A 33 -14.85 3.27 17.32
CA ILE A 33 -14.90 3.90 18.63
C ILE A 33 -14.64 5.40 18.52
N GLN A 34 -15.09 6.16 19.51
CA GLN A 34 -14.83 7.61 19.62
C GLN A 34 -14.15 7.90 20.94
N LEU A 35 -13.07 8.68 20.91
CA LEU A 35 -12.30 9.11 22.08
C LEU A 35 -12.16 10.62 22.08
N GLU A 36 -12.06 11.22 23.26
CA GLU A 36 -11.76 12.64 23.44
C GLU A 36 -10.50 12.78 24.29
N GLY A 37 -9.59 13.68 23.89
CA GLY A 37 -8.28 13.75 24.52
C GLY A 37 -7.44 14.95 24.13
N GLU A 38 -6.17 14.91 24.52
CA GLU A 38 -5.14 15.90 24.15
C GLU A 38 -4.05 15.21 23.33
N ILE A 39 -3.68 15.77 22.18
CA ILE A 39 -2.52 15.29 21.41
C ILE A 39 -1.25 15.66 22.18
N LEU A 40 -0.46 14.67 22.56
CA LEU A 40 0.85 14.85 23.21
C LEU A 40 1.98 15.02 22.20
N GLU A 41 1.92 14.24 21.12
CA GLU A 41 2.95 14.20 20.09
C GLU A 41 2.33 13.88 18.73
N VAL A 42 2.90 14.48 17.68
CA VAL A 42 2.60 14.17 16.28
C VAL A 42 3.91 13.76 15.61
N SER A 43 4.04 12.47 15.31
CA SER A 43 5.15 11.93 14.52
C SER A 43 4.73 11.94 13.04
N TRP A 44 4.93 13.09 12.37
CA TRP A 44 4.56 13.24 10.95
C TRP A 44 5.65 12.71 10.02
N ARG A 45 5.60 11.41 9.76
CA ARG A 45 6.57 10.69 8.93
C ARG A 45 5.88 9.58 8.14
N ASN A 46 6.56 9.09 7.11
CA ASN A 46 6.10 7.97 6.30
C ASN A 46 6.46 6.62 6.96
N PRO A 47 5.73 5.53 6.65
CA PRO A 47 4.52 5.51 5.82
C PRO A 47 3.35 6.22 6.50
N HIS A 48 3.10 5.90 7.77
CA HIS A 48 1.95 6.36 8.53
C HIS A 48 2.38 7.34 9.63
N PRO A 49 1.79 8.56 9.70
CA PRO A 49 1.91 9.39 10.88
C PRO A 49 1.32 8.68 12.10
N ILE A 50 1.93 8.92 13.27
CA ILE A 50 1.44 8.39 14.55
C ILE A 50 1.21 9.56 15.50
N LEU A 51 0.04 9.58 16.15
CA LEU A 51 -0.27 10.52 17.22
C LEU A 51 -0.22 9.79 18.56
N SER A 52 0.39 10.43 19.56
CA SER A 52 0.19 10.02 20.95
C SER A 52 -0.91 10.88 21.56
N VAL A 53 -2.02 10.27 22.00
CA VAL A 53 -3.18 11.00 22.54
C VAL A 53 -3.42 10.61 23.98
N ARG A 54 -3.49 11.60 24.88
CA ARG A 54 -3.93 11.38 26.27
C ARG A 54 -5.45 11.41 26.32
N VAL A 55 -6.05 10.30 26.71
CA VAL A 55 -7.49 10.15 26.93
C VAL A 55 -7.75 10.09 28.42
N GLU A 56 -8.57 11.01 28.93
CA GLU A 56 -8.93 11.05 30.34
C GLU A 56 -9.99 9.96 30.63
N ALA A 57 -9.57 8.84 31.23
CA ALA A 57 -10.51 7.80 31.69
C ALA A 57 -10.80 7.97 33.19
N GLY A 58 -12.02 7.62 33.63
CA GLY A 58 -12.48 7.85 35.02
C GLY A 58 -11.66 7.15 36.12
N ASN A 59 -10.70 6.32 35.75
CA ASN A 59 -9.74 5.56 36.58
C ASN A 59 -8.28 6.04 36.43
N GLY A 60 -8.02 7.08 35.62
CA GLY A 60 -6.69 7.62 35.31
C GLY A 60 -6.52 7.89 33.81
N ASP A 61 -5.54 8.72 33.45
CA ASP A 61 -5.25 9.02 32.06
C ASP A 61 -4.65 7.80 31.33
N GLU A 62 -5.13 7.52 30.13
CA GLU A 62 -4.57 6.51 29.22
C GLU A 62 -3.84 7.22 28.07
N ILE A 63 -2.73 6.65 27.60
CA ILE A 63 -2.02 7.13 26.41
C ILE A 63 -2.32 6.16 25.27
N TRP A 64 -2.87 6.72 24.20
CA TRP A 64 -3.25 6.00 22.99
C TRP A 64 -2.25 6.27 21.88
N SER A 65 -1.84 5.21 21.18
CA SER A 65 -1.16 5.30 19.89
C SER A 65 -2.21 5.32 18.78
N VAL A 66 -2.16 6.34 17.95
CA VAL A 66 -3.17 6.60 16.92
C VAL A 66 -2.50 6.65 15.56
N ASP A 67 -2.63 5.58 14.80
CA ASP A 67 -2.15 5.47 13.43
C ASP A 67 -3.03 6.29 12.49
N VAL A 68 -2.39 7.05 11.61
CA VAL A 68 -3.03 7.86 10.58
C VAL A 68 -2.71 7.28 9.20
N ASN A 69 -3.59 7.54 8.23
CA ASN A 69 -3.34 7.19 6.84
C ASN A 69 -2.02 7.79 6.31
N SER A 70 -1.45 7.22 5.26
CA SER A 70 -0.06 7.54 4.91
C SER A 70 0.14 8.99 4.47
N VAL A 71 1.33 9.55 4.71
CA VAL A 71 1.63 10.95 4.33
C VAL A 71 1.44 11.16 2.82
N SER A 72 1.86 10.19 2.01
CA SER A 72 1.65 10.14 0.56
C SER A 72 0.18 10.26 0.16
N ILE A 73 -0.70 9.64 0.93
CA ILE A 73 -2.15 9.67 0.71
C ILE A 73 -2.72 11.02 1.16
N LEU A 74 -2.42 11.44 2.39
CA LEU A 74 -2.95 12.67 3.00
C LEU A 74 -2.59 13.92 2.21
N ARG A 75 -1.38 14.00 1.64
CA ARG A 75 -0.97 15.13 0.79
C ARG A 75 -1.88 15.31 -0.42
N ARG A 76 -2.32 14.20 -1.03
CA ARG A 76 -3.24 14.23 -2.19
C ARG A 76 -4.66 14.60 -1.83
N THR A 77 -4.95 14.73 -0.53
CA THR A 77 -6.25 15.15 -0.02
C THR A 77 -6.19 16.51 0.66
N ASN A 78 -5.11 17.28 0.47
CA ASN A 78 -4.86 18.56 1.12
C ASN A 78 -4.80 18.48 2.66
N ILE A 79 -4.52 17.30 3.21
CA ILE A 79 -4.29 17.09 4.64
C ILE A 79 -2.78 17.12 4.90
N THR A 80 -2.37 17.94 5.86
CA THR A 80 -0.97 18.17 6.23
C THR A 80 -0.82 18.16 7.75
N ALA A 81 0.44 18.23 8.22
CA ALA A 81 0.74 18.32 9.64
C ALA A 81 0.14 19.56 10.33
N ASP A 82 -0.29 20.57 9.57
CA ASP A 82 -0.87 21.79 10.14
C ASP A 82 -2.34 21.62 10.57
N ASN A 83 -3.00 20.53 10.15
CA ASN A 83 -4.40 20.25 10.51
C ASN A 83 -4.60 19.91 12.00
N PHE A 84 -3.56 19.41 12.68
CA PHE A 84 -3.56 19.08 14.10
C PHE A 84 -2.13 19.04 14.65
N LYS A 85 -1.94 19.43 15.92
CA LYS A 85 -0.62 19.50 16.55
C LYS A 85 -0.65 19.10 18.02
N ALA A 86 0.53 18.88 18.60
CA ALA A 86 0.67 18.69 20.03
C ALA A 86 0.08 19.87 20.83
N GLY A 87 -0.66 19.55 21.89
CA GLY A 87 -1.43 20.47 22.73
C GLY A 87 -2.87 20.69 22.29
N ASP A 88 -3.27 20.23 21.09
CA ASP A 88 -4.67 20.33 20.65
C ASP A 88 -5.55 19.36 21.47
N ARG A 89 -6.70 19.86 21.94
CA ARG A 89 -7.80 19.02 22.43
C ARG A 89 -8.60 18.52 21.24
N VAL A 90 -8.87 17.23 21.17
CA VAL A 90 -9.44 16.59 19.99
C VAL A 90 -10.53 15.58 20.32
N LYS A 91 -11.45 15.38 19.37
CA LYS A 91 -12.26 14.16 19.23
C LYS A 91 -11.67 13.33 18.10
N ILE A 92 -11.48 12.04 18.36
CA ILE A 92 -10.94 11.09 17.38
C ILE A 92 -11.88 9.90 17.25
N GLY A 93 -12.03 9.43 16.02
CA GLY A 93 -12.95 8.37 15.65
C GLY A 93 -12.23 7.40 14.72
N GLY A 94 -12.38 6.11 14.95
CA GLY A 94 -11.64 5.13 14.18
C GLY A 94 -11.73 3.71 14.73
N TRP A 95 -10.83 2.86 14.26
CA TRP A 95 -10.90 1.42 14.43
C TRP A 95 -9.92 0.94 15.48
N LEU A 96 -10.40 0.13 16.42
CA LEU A 96 -9.55 -0.44 17.46
C LEU A 96 -8.63 -1.53 16.89
N SER A 97 -7.41 -1.62 17.43
CA SER A 97 -6.48 -2.70 17.12
C SER A 97 -7.08 -4.07 17.46
N LYS A 98 -6.90 -5.03 16.55
CA LYS A 98 -7.26 -6.44 16.76
C LYS A 98 -6.37 -7.12 17.81
N ASN A 99 -5.21 -6.54 18.10
CA ASN A 99 -4.31 -7.02 19.16
C ASN A 99 -4.72 -6.53 20.56
N GLY A 100 -5.79 -5.72 20.65
CA GLY A 100 -6.23 -5.06 21.88
C GLY A 100 -5.30 -3.90 22.29
N GLY A 101 -5.46 -3.41 23.52
CA GLY A 101 -4.67 -2.29 24.04
C GLY A 101 -5.24 -0.92 23.66
N THR A 102 -4.36 0.08 23.69
CA THR A 102 -4.66 1.50 23.42
C THR A 102 -4.10 1.93 22.06
N ASP A 103 -4.28 1.06 21.05
CA ASP A 103 -3.86 1.30 19.67
C ASP A 103 -5.08 1.41 18.77
N MET A 104 -5.13 2.42 17.91
CA MET A 104 -6.23 2.60 16.95
C MET A 104 -5.74 3.19 15.62
N PHE A 105 -6.49 2.92 14.56
CA PHE A 105 -6.36 3.63 13.29
C PHE A 105 -7.47 4.67 13.17
N ILE A 106 -7.12 5.94 12.96
CA ILE A 106 -8.08 7.03 12.93
C ILE A 106 -8.69 7.24 11.53
N THR A 107 -10.00 7.44 11.50
CA THR A 107 -10.74 7.80 10.29
C THR A 107 -11.22 9.25 10.30
N ASN A 108 -11.40 9.83 11.49
CA ASN A 108 -11.98 11.15 11.71
C ASN A 108 -11.28 11.86 12.87
N LEU A 109 -10.96 13.14 12.71
CA LEU A 109 -10.39 13.98 13.76
C LEU A 109 -11.05 15.36 13.78
N LEU A 110 -11.47 15.84 14.94
CA LEU A 110 -11.95 17.21 15.13
C LEU A 110 -11.19 17.88 16.27
N VAL A 111 -10.48 18.97 15.97
CA VAL A 111 -9.85 19.83 16.97
C VAL A 111 -10.91 20.72 17.64
N GLU A 112 -10.87 20.83 18.97
CA GLU A 112 -11.80 21.66 19.72
C GLU A 112 -11.70 23.13 19.28
N GLY A 113 -12.86 23.74 18.99
CA GLY A 113 -12.96 25.11 18.49
C GLY A 113 -12.84 25.25 16.97
N ASN A 114 -12.41 24.21 16.25
CA ASN A 114 -12.48 24.19 14.80
C ASN A 114 -13.89 23.82 14.33
N GLN A 115 -14.27 24.35 13.16
CA GLN A 115 -15.52 23.96 12.49
C GLN A 115 -15.32 22.74 11.60
N GLU A 116 -14.20 22.65 10.90
CA GLU A 116 -13.95 21.57 9.95
C GLU A 116 -13.44 20.29 10.65
N GLU A 117 -14.12 19.18 10.39
CA GLU A 117 -13.67 17.84 10.77
C GLU A 117 -12.73 17.28 9.71
N VAL A 118 -11.56 16.79 10.11
CA VAL A 118 -10.57 16.21 9.22
C VAL A 118 -10.94 14.76 8.92
N ILE A 119 -11.21 14.45 7.65
CA ILE A 119 -11.52 13.10 7.20
C ILE A 119 -10.22 12.42 6.77
N LEU A 120 -9.75 11.44 7.55
CA LEU A 120 -8.44 10.80 7.41
C LEU A 120 -8.49 9.46 6.67
N TRP A 121 -9.69 8.94 6.40
CA TRP A 121 -9.91 7.73 5.62
C TRP A 121 -10.96 7.95 4.53
N PRO A 122 -10.72 7.46 3.29
CA PRO A 122 -11.66 7.63 2.19
C PRO A 122 -13.03 7.02 2.48
N GLY A 123 -14.09 7.78 2.20
CA GLY A 123 -15.47 7.34 2.36
C GLY A 123 -16.01 7.34 3.80
N SER A 124 -15.21 7.75 4.78
CA SER A 124 -15.68 7.90 6.15
C SER A 124 -16.72 9.01 6.27
N PRO A 125 -17.88 8.76 6.91
CA PRO A 125 -18.85 9.81 7.16
C PRO A 125 -18.29 10.77 8.22
N SER A 126 -18.73 12.03 8.16
CA SER A 126 -18.49 12.99 9.23
C SER A 126 -19.17 12.53 10.52
N LEU A 127 -18.49 12.64 11.66
CA LEU A 127 -18.99 12.17 12.96
C LEU A 127 -19.55 13.31 13.83
N TRP A 128 -18.99 14.51 13.72
CA TRP A 128 -19.31 15.63 14.61
C TRP A 128 -19.56 16.96 13.91
N SER A 129 -19.14 17.13 12.65
CA SER A 129 -19.32 18.40 11.93
C SER A 129 -20.12 18.29 10.64
N ASP A 130 -20.77 19.39 10.25
CA ASP A 130 -21.40 19.55 8.92
C ASP A 130 -20.39 19.99 7.85
N THR A 131 -19.18 20.39 8.25
CA THR A 131 -18.08 20.83 7.36
C THR A 131 -16.86 19.96 7.55
N THR A 132 -16.20 19.59 6.45
CA THR A 132 -15.06 18.65 6.47
C THR A 132 -13.83 19.23 5.77
N ALA A 133 -12.65 18.94 6.32
CA ALA A 133 -11.36 19.11 5.66
C ALA A 133 -10.89 17.77 5.08
N GLY A 134 -10.23 17.84 3.92
CA GLY A 134 -9.82 16.66 3.14
C GLY A 134 -10.57 16.59 1.80
N ASP A 135 -9.83 16.55 0.69
CA ASP A 135 -10.39 16.34 -0.65
C ASP A 135 -10.07 14.93 -1.16
N TRP A 136 -11.05 14.03 -1.09
CA TRP A 136 -10.93 12.66 -1.55
C TRP A 136 -11.43 12.46 -2.99
N SER A 137 -11.69 13.54 -3.75
CA SER A 137 -12.23 13.43 -5.11
C SER A 137 -11.27 12.73 -6.09
N THR A 138 -9.97 12.97 -5.95
CA THR A 138 -8.92 12.35 -6.77
C THR A 138 -8.84 10.83 -6.58
N TRP A 139 -9.25 10.32 -5.41
CA TRP A 139 -9.32 8.89 -5.12
C TRP A 139 -10.43 8.16 -5.90
N GLY A 140 -11.46 8.88 -6.31
CA GLY A 140 -12.61 8.33 -7.04
C GLY A 140 -12.59 8.65 -8.54
N THR A 141 -11.45 9.06 -9.09
CA THR A 141 -11.37 9.48 -10.50
C THR A 141 -11.44 8.29 -11.45
N ALA A 142 -12.38 8.30 -12.39
CA ALA A 142 -12.44 7.29 -13.44
C ALA A 142 -11.53 7.68 -14.62
N GLU A 143 -11.03 6.69 -15.36
CA GLU A 143 -10.26 6.93 -16.60
C GLU A 143 -11.01 7.83 -17.60
N SER A 144 -12.34 7.72 -17.65
CA SER A 144 -13.20 8.53 -18.51
C SER A 144 -13.18 10.01 -18.18
N ASP A 145 -12.85 10.37 -16.94
CA ASP A 145 -12.87 11.74 -16.43
C ASP A 145 -11.53 12.45 -16.68
N LEU A 146 -10.48 11.69 -17.03
CA LEU A 146 -9.17 12.23 -17.34
C LEU A 146 -9.20 12.98 -18.67
N THR A 147 -8.52 14.13 -18.72
CA THR A 147 -8.40 14.96 -19.92
C THR A 147 -7.00 14.95 -20.51
N GLU A 148 -5.98 14.73 -19.67
CA GLU A 148 -4.60 14.58 -20.10
C GLU A 148 -4.39 13.22 -20.79
N THR A 149 -3.51 13.19 -21.79
CA THR A 149 -3.11 11.99 -22.54
C THR A 149 -1.64 12.06 -22.87
N THR A 150 -0.96 10.92 -22.97
CA THR A 150 0.44 10.80 -23.39
C THR A 150 0.59 9.76 -24.51
N ASP A 151 1.70 9.80 -25.24
CA ASP A 151 2.12 8.81 -26.24
C ASP A 151 3.31 7.95 -25.78
N ASP A 152 3.82 8.20 -24.57
CA ASP A 152 4.89 7.42 -23.93
C ASP A 152 4.60 7.12 -22.44
N ILE A 153 5.42 6.24 -21.84
CA ILE A 153 5.31 5.85 -20.42
C ILE A 153 6.08 6.77 -19.46
N PHE A 154 6.83 7.76 -19.97
CA PHE A 154 7.74 8.61 -19.19
C PHE A 154 6.99 9.79 -18.57
N LYS A 155 5.98 9.43 -17.77
CA LYS A 155 5.12 10.33 -17.00
C LYS A 155 5.10 9.88 -15.54
N ILE A 156 4.57 10.74 -14.70
CA ILE A 156 4.16 10.35 -13.35
C ILE A 156 2.81 9.65 -13.46
N TRP A 157 2.75 8.42 -12.99
CA TRP A 157 1.52 7.65 -12.92
C TRP A 157 1.11 7.45 -11.46
N SER A 158 -0.18 7.44 -11.21
CA SER A 158 -0.73 7.33 -9.86
C SER A 158 -1.97 6.43 -9.82
N THR A 159 -2.44 6.14 -8.62
CA THR A 159 -3.54 5.20 -8.40
C THR A 159 -4.82 5.94 -8.03
N SER A 160 -5.87 5.70 -8.81
CA SER A 160 -7.25 5.95 -8.38
C SER A 160 -7.76 4.70 -7.66
N PHE A 161 -8.43 4.89 -6.54
CA PHE A 161 -8.98 3.82 -5.73
C PHE A 161 -10.46 3.55 -6.02
N LEU A 162 -11.01 4.12 -7.09
CA LEU A 162 -12.38 3.85 -7.54
C LEU A 162 -12.61 2.36 -7.82
N GLU A 163 -11.63 1.70 -8.44
CA GLU A 163 -11.62 0.26 -8.73
C GLU A 163 -10.48 -0.42 -7.95
N ILE A 164 -10.53 -0.32 -6.62
CA ILE A 164 -9.46 -0.76 -5.71
C ILE A 164 -8.96 -2.19 -5.98
N GLU A 165 -9.88 -3.09 -6.36
CA GLU A 165 -9.59 -4.48 -6.69
C GLU A 165 -8.75 -4.68 -7.96
N LYS A 166 -8.66 -3.66 -8.82
CA LYS A 166 -7.90 -3.69 -10.07
C LYS A 166 -6.57 -2.95 -9.99
N VAL A 167 -6.34 -2.15 -8.95
CA VAL A 167 -5.15 -1.29 -8.82
C VAL A 167 -4.21 -1.75 -7.70
N LEU A 168 -4.68 -2.63 -6.81
CA LEU A 168 -3.87 -3.28 -5.79
C LEU A 168 -3.58 -4.72 -6.21
N LEU A 169 -2.32 -5.13 -6.09
CA LEU A 169 -1.91 -6.50 -6.38
C LEU A 169 -2.32 -7.40 -5.20
N ASP A 170 -3.13 -8.42 -5.48
CA ASP A 170 -3.56 -9.41 -4.48
C ASP A 170 -2.90 -10.76 -4.76
N TRP A 171 -1.68 -10.95 -4.25
CA TRP A 171 -0.96 -12.20 -4.45
C TRP A 171 -1.68 -13.39 -3.84
N ASP A 172 -2.36 -13.17 -2.71
CA ASP A 172 -2.94 -14.22 -1.90
C ASP A 172 -4.22 -14.77 -2.52
N ALA A 173 -5.00 -13.95 -3.21
CA ALA A 173 -6.20 -14.37 -3.92
C ALA A 173 -5.90 -15.20 -5.18
N PHE A 174 -4.77 -14.94 -5.84
CA PHE A 174 -4.44 -15.58 -7.12
C PHE A 174 -3.33 -16.64 -7.02
N GLY A 175 -2.56 -16.67 -5.93
CA GLY A 175 -1.44 -17.56 -5.73
C GLY A 175 -1.84 -19.01 -5.44
N SER A 176 -1.22 -19.95 -6.15
CA SER A 176 -1.22 -21.37 -5.83
C SER A 176 0.07 -21.72 -5.08
N PHE A 177 0.02 -21.73 -3.75
CA PHE A 177 1.20 -21.86 -2.90
C PHE A 177 1.56 -23.31 -2.56
N THR A 178 2.87 -23.59 -2.43
CA THR A 178 3.34 -24.90 -1.95
C THR A 178 2.98 -25.14 -0.49
N GLU A 179 2.97 -26.39 -0.05
CA GLU A 179 2.74 -26.74 1.36
C GLU A 179 3.78 -26.08 2.29
N THR A 180 5.02 -25.93 1.81
CA THR A 180 6.09 -25.22 2.52
C THR A 180 5.74 -23.75 2.73
N ALA A 181 5.29 -23.04 1.69
CA ALA A 181 4.90 -21.63 1.80
C ALA A 181 3.69 -21.44 2.72
N ILE A 182 2.69 -22.33 2.64
CA ILE A 182 1.53 -22.31 3.54
C ILE A 182 1.94 -22.55 5.00
N THR A 183 2.87 -23.48 5.24
CA THR A 183 3.40 -23.74 6.58
C THR A 183 4.11 -22.51 7.14
N ALA A 184 5.01 -21.90 6.34
CA ALA A 184 5.71 -20.68 6.71
C ALA A 184 4.74 -19.53 7.07
N ARG A 185 3.68 -19.35 6.28
CA ARG A 185 2.63 -18.36 6.58
C ARG A 185 1.93 -18.62 7.91
N SER A 186 1.66 -19.89 8.24
CA SER A 186 0.94 -20.26 9.47
C SER A 186 1.74 -19.99 10.75
N GLU A 187 3.07 -19.94 10.64
CA GLU A 187 4.00 -19.65 11.73
C GLU A 187 4.40 -18.17 11.79
N TYR A 188 3.97 -17.37 10.80
CA TYR A 188 4.32 -15.97 10.67
C TYR A 188 3.43 -15.09 11.57
N ASP A 189 4.08 -14.35 12.47
CA ASP A 189 3.43 -13.33 13.26
C ASP A 189 3.62 -11.96 12.60
N ILE A 190 2.55 -11.46 11.98
CA ILE A 190 2.53 -10.18 11.29
C ILE A 190 2.84 -8.99 12.23
N PHE A 191 2.50 -9.08 13.51
CA PHE A 191 2.75 -8.00 14.47
C PHE A 191 4.23 -7.95 14.90
N SER A 192 5.00 -9.00 14.62
CA SER A 192 6.44 -9.07 14.92
C SER A 192 7.33 -8.74 13.71
N ASN A 193 6.75 -8.54 12.52
CA ASN A 193 7.56 -8.31 11.34
C ASN A 193 8.20 -6.91 11.37
N HIS A 194 9.54 -6.90 11.40
CA HIS A 194 10.36 -5.69 11.36
C HIS A 194 10.06 -4.74 10.20
N ILE A 195 9.52 -5.20 9.07
CA ILE A 195 9.09 -4.33 7.97
C ILE A 195 7.98 -3.37 8.41
N PHE A 196 7.13 -3.77 9.36
CA PHE A 196 6.10 -2.92 9.96
C PHE A 196 6.56 -2.18 11.21
N LEU A 197 7.69 -2.59 11.82
CA LEU A 197 8.18 -2.05 13.09
C LEU A 197 9.38 -1.11 12.94
N ASP A 198 10.13 -1.22 11.84
CA ASP A 198 11.34 -0.46 11.55
C ASP A 198 11.16 0.32 10.24
N ASP A 199 10.97 1.63 10.40
CA ASP A 199 10.62 2.59 9.35
C ASP A 199 11.74 2.84 8.32
N CYS A 200 12.88 2.15 8.46
CA CYS A 200 14.00 2.22 7.53
C CYS A 200 13.99 1.15 6.44
N ASN A 201 13.06 0.19 6.47
CA ASN A 201 13.01 -0.89 5.48
C ASN A 201 12.21 -0.47 4.23
N VAL A 202 12.83 -0.59 3.06
CA VAL A 202 12.14 -0.45 1.76
C VAL A 202 11.73 -1.83 1.30
N LYS A 203 10.49 -1.97 0.85
CA LYS A 203 10.02 -3.22 0.23
C LYS A 203 10.85 -3.51 -1.01
N GLY A 204 11.25 -4.76 -1.18
CA GLY A 204 11.91 -5.21 -2.39
C GLY A 204 10.95 -5.78 -3.42
N MET A 205 11.50 -6.33 -4.51
CA MET A 205 10.72 -7.00 -5.53
C MET A 205 10.19 -8.36 -5.06
N PRO A 206 8.99 -8.80 -5.49
CA PRO A 206 8.00 -8.04 -6.25
C PRO A 206 7.10 -7.16 -5.38
N THR A 207 7.14 -7.30 -4.06
CA THR A 207 6.20 -6.68 -3.10
C THR A 207 6.11 -5.15 -3.22
N ILE A 208 7.20 -4.44 -3.53
CA ILE A 208 7.17 -2.98 -3.74
C ILE A 208 6.20 -2.56 -4.85
N MET A 209 5.91 -3.45 -5.81
CA MET A 209 4.98 -3.16 -6.89
C MET A 209 3.51 -3.12 -6.44
N GLU A 210 3.18 -3.53 -5.20
CA GLU A 210 1.85 -3.30 -4.61
C GLU A 210 1.56 -1.83 -4.33
N GLN A 211 2.60 -1.02 -4.14
CA GLN A 211 2.50 0.33 -3.61
C GLN A 211 1.47 1.20 -4.39
N PRO A 212 0.63 2.00 -3.70
CA PRO A 212 -0.42 2.78 -4.35
C PRO A 212 -0.10 4.29 -4.49
N TYR A 213 1.16 4.65 -4.35
CA TYR A 213 1.68 6.01 -4.45
C TYR A 213 2.20 6.29 -5.86
N PRO A 214 2.38 7.58 -6.21
CA PRO A 214 2.93 7.97 -7.49
C PRO A 214 4.28 7.31 -7.80
N MET A 215 4.48 7.03 -9.08
CA MET A 215 5.74 6.50 -9.60
C MET A 215 5.97 7.02 -11.01
N GLU A 216 7.21 7.03 -11.48
CA GLU A 216 7.56 7.47 -12.82
C GLU A 216 8.66 6.59 -13.44
N PHE A 217 8.73 6.64 -14.77
CA PHE A 217 9.88 6.16 -15.52
C PHE A 217 10.72 7.36 -15.96
N ILE A 218 12.03 7.26 -15.78
CA ILE A 218 13.01 8.24 -16.24
C ILE A 218 13.94 7.54 -17.24
N ASP A 219 14.01 8.08 -18.45
CA ASP A 219 14.92 7.60 -19.51
C ASP A 219 16.33 8.18 -19.31
N GLU A 220 17.29 7.32 -18.96
CA GLU A 220 18.73 7.65 -18.90
C GLU A 220 19.52 7.02 -20.07
N GLY A 221 18.84 6.64 -21.16
CA GLY A 221 19.41 6.07 -22.37
C GLY A 221 19.56 4.56 -22.30
N ASP A 222 20.68 4.08 -21.74
CA ASP A 222 20.94 2.63 -21.62
C ASP A 222 20.25 2.00 -20.40
N VAL A 223 19.69 2.83 -19.52
CA VAL A 223 18.99 2.46 -18.30
C VAL A 223 17.69 3.25 -18.22
N ILE A 224 16.60 2.57 -17.90
CA ILE A 224 15.36 3.20 -17.48
C ILE A 224 15.31 3.10 -15.95
N ILE A 225 15.00 4.21 -15.29
CA ILE A 225 14.81 4.24 -13.85
C ILE A 225 13.32 4.22 -13.56
N MET A 226 12.88 3.29 -12.74
CA MET A 226 11.57 3.36 -12.12
C MET A 226 11.73 3.97 -10.73
N GLN A 227 11.25 5.20 -10.56
CA GLN A 227 11.22 5.90 -9.28
C GLN A 227 9.84 5.76 -8.68
N MET A 228 9.76 5.34 -7.42
CA MET A 228 8.52 5.23 -6.66
C MET A 228 8.59 6.13 -5.43
N GLU A 229 7.45 6.71 -5.06
CA GLU A 229 7.38 7.52 -3.84
C GLU A 229 7.57 6.66 -2.58
N GLU A 230 7.05 5.41 -2.55
CA GLU A 230 7.22 4.55 -1.38
C GLU A 230 8.71 4.27 -1.12
N GLY A 231 9.21 4.75 0.02
CA GLY A 231 10.58 4.53 0.46
C GLY A 231 11.65 5.19 -0.41
N ASP A 232 11.30 6.20 -1.22
CA ASP A 232 12.17 6.76 -2.26
C ASP A 232 12.79 5.67 -3.15
N ALA A 233 12.04 4.57 -3.39
CA ALA A 233 12.56 3.39 -4.06
C ALA A 233 12.94 3.71 -5.53
N ARG A 234 14.19 3.41 -5.88
CA ARG A 234 14.75 3.59 -7.22
C ARG A 234 15.20 2.25 -7.77
N ARG A 235 14.52 1.77 -8.82
CA ARG A 235 14.83 0.50 -9.50
C ARG A 235 15.43 0.78 -10.87
N GLU A 236 16.59 0.21 -11.14
CA GLU A 236 17.27 0.33 -12.43
C GLU A 236 16.87 -0.82 -13.36
N ILE A 237 16.48 -0.47 -14.59
CA ILE A 237 16.10 -1.40 -15.66
C ILE A 237 17.11 -1.22 -16.79
N PHE A 238 18.04 -2.16 -16.93
CA PHE A 238 19.07 -2.10 -17.95
C PHE A 238 18.49 -2.51 -19.31
N MET A 239 18.58 -1.65 -20.32
CA MET A 239 18.05 -1.92 -21.67
C MET A 239 18.95 -2.86 -22.50
N SER A 240 20.06 -3.30 -21.91
CA SER A 240 20.91 -4.37 -22.41
C SER A 240 21.49 -5.17 -21.24
N ASN A 241 21.81 -6.45 -21.46
CA ASN A 241 22.45 -7.26 -20.43
C ASN A 241 23.93 -6.91 -20.31
N ILE A 242 24.24 -5.97 -19.42
CA ILE A 242 25.60 -5.49 -19.15
C ILE A 242 26.29 -6.23 -18.00
N ASN A 243 25.55 -6.97 -17.19
CA ASN A 243 26.09 -7.75 -16.07
C ASN A 243 25.50 -9.17 -16.09
N PRO A 244 26.22 -10.17 -16.62
CA PRO A 244 25.73 -11.54 -16.71
C PRO A 244 25.70 -12.28 -15.37
N ASN A 245 26.34 -11.78 -14.31
CA ASN A 245 26.36 -12.40 -12.98
C ASN A 245 26.12 -11.33 -11.90
N PRO A 246 24.89 -10.82 -11.80
CA PRO A 246 24.56 -9.82 -10.79
C PRO A 246 24.54 -10.40 -9.37
N GLU A 247 24.89 -9.57 -8.39
CA GLU A 247 24.74 -9.90 -6.97
C GLU A 247 23.26 -9.82 -6.55
N LEU A 248 22.91 -10.47 -5.43
CA LEU A 248 21.56 -10.37 -4.86
C LEU A 248 21.29 -8.94 -4.34
N SER A 249 20.10 -8.41 -4.59
CA SER A 249 19.66 -7.10 -4.06
C SER A 249 18.16 -7.09 -3.75
N LEU A 250 17.70 -6.11 -2.95
CA LEU A 250 16.27 -5.98 -2.60
C LEU A 250 15.39 -5.88 -3.85
N PHE A 251 15.85 -5.17 -4.88
CA PHE A 251 15.12 -5.00 -6.14
C PHE A 251 15.52 -6.00 -7.22
N GLY A 252 16.49 -6.88 -6.95
CA GLY A 252 17.08 -7.77 -7.93
C GLY A 252 17.92 -7.06 -9.00
N TYR A 253 18.11 -7.74 -10.12
CA TYR A 253 18.73 -7.22 -11.34
C TYR A 253 17.72 -7.28 -12.48
N SER A 254 17.36 -6.11 -13.02
CA SER A 254 16.30 -6.00 -14.03
C SER A 254 16.88 -5.68 -15.41
N THR A 255 16.42 -6.42 -16.43
CA THR A 255 16.73 -6.14 -17.84
C THR A 255 15.46 -5.86 -18.62
N GLY A 256 15.47 -4.83 -19.46
CA GLY A 256 14.32 -4.36 -20.21
C GLY A 256 14.49 -4.52 -21.72
N LYS A 257 13.38 -4.70 -22.42
CA LYS A 257 13.29 -4.60 -23.89
C LYS A 257 11.93 -4.06 -24.29
N TRP A 258 11.89 -3.38 -25.44
CA TRP A 258 10.64 -2.96 -26.05
C TRP A 258 10.11 -4.06 -26.98
N GLU A 259 8.88 -4.51 -26.74
CA GLU A 259 8.18 -5.49 -27.57
C GLU A 259 6.75 -5.01 -27.85
N GLU A 260 6.40 -4.86 -29.12
CA GLU A 260 5.04 -4.48 -29.55
C GLU A 260 4.52 -3.19 -28.86
N GLY A 261 5.40 -2.23 -28.57
CA GLY A 261 5.06 -0.97 -27.90
C GLY A 261 4.98 -1.05 -26.38
N SER A 262 5.24 -2.22 -25.79
CA SER A 262 5.30 -2.41 -24.34
C SER A 262 6.73 -2.55 -23.85
N LEU A 263 7.00 -2.08 -22.65
CA LEU A 263 8.26 -2.34 -21.96
C LEU A 263 8.13 -3.69 -21.22
N VAL A 264 8.91 -4.67 -21.65
CA VAL A 264 8.99 -5.98 -21.01
C VAL A 264 10.25 -6.02 -20.15
N VAL A 265 10.09 -6.27 -18.86
CA VAL A 265 11.18 -6.29 -17.87
C VAL A 265 11.29 -7.68 -17.26
N HIS A 266 12.49 -8.24 -17.27
CA HIS A 266 12.81 -9.47 -16.56
C HIS A 266 13.72 -9.17 -15.37
N THR A 267 13.36 -9.66 -14.18
CA THR A 267 14.12 -9.44 -12.95
C THR A 267 14.47 -10.77 -12.29
N SER A 268 15.73 -10.91 -11.90
CA SER A 268 16.28 -12.05 -11.15
C SER A 268 17.11 -11.56 -9.96
N ASN A 269 17.74 -12.48 -9.22
CA ASN A 269 18.69 -12.16 -8.14
C ASN A 269 18.08 -11.30 -7.01
N ILE A 270 16.84 -11.62 -6.66
CA ILE A 270 16.07 -10.90 -5.64
C ILE A 270 16.47 -11.41 -4.26
N SER A 271 16.81 -10.49 -3.35
CA SER A 271 17.12 -10.79 -1.94
C SER A 271 15.96 -10.53 -0.99
N TRP A 272 14.87 -9.94 -1.48
CA TRP A 272 13.68 -9.68 -0.70
C TRP A 272 13.00 -11.00 -0.30
N PRO A 273 12.65 -11.21 0.98
CA PRO A 273 12.30 -12.54 1.46
C PRO A 273 10.81 -12.88 1.39
N TYR A 274 9.97 -11.98 0.88
CA TYR A 274 8.51 -12.15 0.94
C TYR A 274 7.87 -11.90 -0.42
N LEU A 275 6.94 -12.77 -0.80
CA LEU A 275 6.04 -12.52 -1.92
C LEU A 275 4.83 -11.72 -1.42
N SER A 276 4.20 -12.21 -0.34
CA SER A 276 3.11 -11.54 0.36
C SER A 276 3.49 -11.27 1.81
N MET A 277 3.16 -10.08 2.29
CA MET A 277 3.40 -9.66 3.66
C MET A 277 2.50 -10.32 4.71
N THR A 278 1.58 -11.18 4.28
CA THR A 278 0.89 -12.11 5.19
C THR A 278 1.76 -13.28 5.61
N GLY A 279 3.00 -13.35 5.13
CA GLY A 279 3.98 -14.37 5.52
C GLY A 279 4.27 -15.39 4.42
N ILE A 280 3.91 -15.12 3.16
CA ILE A 280 4.38 -15.97 2.06
C ILE A 280 5.83 -15.61 1.74
N PRO A 281 6.75 -16.57 1.86
CA PRO A 281 8.15 -16.36 1.49
C PRO A 281 8.34 -16.20 -0.01
N LEU A 282 9.42 -15.52 -0.38
CA LEU A 282 9.98 -15.49 -1.72
C LEU A 282 11.40 -16.08 -1.67
N SER A 283 11.69 -17.03 -2.54
CA SER A 283 13.03 -17.60 -2.62
C SER A 283 13.98 -16.67 -3.39
N THR A 284 15.29 -16.82 -3.17
CA THR A 284 16.31 -16.13 -3.99
C THR A 284 16.39 -16.67 -5.42
N ALA A 285 15.71 -17.78 -5.71
CA ALA A 285 15.56 -18.35 -7.05
C ALA A 285 14.35 -17.77 -7.81
N ALA A 286 13.57 -16.89 -7.16
CA ALA A 286 12.43 -16.26 -7.79
C ALA A 286 12.86 -15.34 -8.95
N GLU A 287 12.09 -15.39 -10.03
CA GLU A 287 12.21 -14.52 -11.18
C GLU A 287 10.87 -13.88 -11.51
N THR A 288 10.90 -12.65 -12.02
CA THR A 288 9.70 -11.95 -12.45
C THR A 288 9.80 -11.52 -13.91
N THR A 289 8.68 -11.55 -14.61
CA THR A 289 8.51 -10.92 -15.92
C THR A 289 7.37 -9.92 -15.82
N GLU A 290 7.69 -8.66 -16.02
CA GLU A 290 6.76 -7.54 -15.98
C GLU A 290 6.50 -7.02 -17.40
N VAL A 291 5.29 -6.57 -17.66
CA VAL A 291 4.89 -5.94 -18.92
C VAL A 291 4.17 -4.65 -18.60
N PHE A 292 4.71 -3.54 -19.09
CA PHE A 292 4.13 -2.20 -18.97
C PHE A 292 3.63 -1.75 -20.33
N THR A 293 2.33 -1.49 -20.44
CA THR A 293 1.66 -1.16 -21.69
C THR A 293 0.87 0.14 -21.54
N LEU A 294 1.23 1.15 -22.31
CA LEU A 294 0.40 2.35 -22.44
C LEU A 294 -0.88 2.00 -23.21
N ASN A 295 -2.04 2.32 -22.66
CA ASN A 295 -3.31 2.05 -23.34
C ASN A 295 -3.53 2.99 -24.55
N ASP A 296 -4.44 2.61 -25.45
CA ASP A 296 -4.66 3.30 -26.73
C ASP A 296 -5.04 4.79 -26.62
N ASN A 297 -5.62 5.22 -25.48
CA ASN A 297 -6.03 6.60 -25.26
C ASN A 297 -5.00 7.43 -24.49
N GLY A 298 -3.87 6.83 -24.09
CA GLY A 298 -2.78 7.52 -23.43
C GLY A 298 -3.06 7.95 -21.99
N LYS A 299 -4.05 7.35 -21.30
CA LYS A 299 -4.49 7.76 -19.95
C LYS A 299 -4.17 6.75 -18.88
N ARG A 300 -3.86 5.51 -19.27
CA ARG A 300 -3.66 4.39 -18.35
C ARG A 300 -2.40 3.62 -18.74
N LEU A 301 -1.61 3.30 -17.74
CA LEU A 301 -0.49 2.37 -17.85
C LEU A 301 -0.93 1.02 -17.28
N ASP A 302 -1.18 0.07 -18.17
CA ASP A 302 -1.49 -1.31 -17.80
C ASP A 302 -0.21 -2.03 -17.38
N TYR A 303 -0.32 -2.84 -16.33
CA TYR A 303 0.77 -3.60 -15.75
C TYR A 303 0.37 -5.04 -15.52
N LEU A 304 1.24 -5.94 -15.95
CA LEU A 304 1.17 -7.36 -15.67
C LEU A 304 2.50 -7.79 -15.09
N ILE A 305 2.47 -8.62 -14.06
CA ILE A 305 3.65 -9.31 -13.55
C ILE A 305 3.37 -10.80 -13.45
N THR A 306 4.27 -11.59 -14.00
CA THR A 306 4.35 -13.04 -13.80
C THR A 306 5.54 -13.35 -12.90
N ILE A 307 5.30 -14.09 -11.82
CA ILE A 307 6.29 -14.48 -10.82
C ILE A 307 6.47 -15.99 -10.89
N ASN A 308 7.72 -16.42 -11.04
CA ASN A 308 8.10 -17.82 -11.03
C ASN A 308 8.98 -18.08 -9.80
N ASP A 309 8.48 -18.85 -8.85
CA ASP A 309 9.21 -19.29 -7.66
C ASP A 309 8.80 -20.72 -7.29
N PRO A 310 9.39 -21.75 -7.92
CA PRO A 310 8.98 -23.15 -7.72
C PRO A 310 9.12 -23.67 -6.28
N GLU A 311 9.83 -22.96 -5.40
CA GLU A 311 9.93 -23.33 -3.98
C GLU A 311 8.65 -22.96 -3.22
N ASN A 312 8.01 -21.86 -3.59
CA ASN A 312 6.87 -21.29 -2.87
C ASN A 312 5.56 -21.28 -3.67
N LEU A 313 5.63 -21.45 -4.99
CA LEU A 313 4.51 -21.50 -5.93
C LEU A 313 4.44 -22.86 -6.65
N ASN A 314 3.25 -23.45 -6.74
CA ASN A 314 3.02 -24.68 -7.51
C ASN A 314 3.03 -24.42 -9.04
N GLU A 315 2.73 -23.19 -9.44
CA GLU A 315 2.73 -22.71 -10.82
C GLU A 315 3.01 -21.21 -10.85
N PRO A 316 3.49 -20.64 -11.98
CA PRO A 316 3.75 -19.20 -12.07
C PRO A 316 2.50 -18.37 -11.74
N LEU A 317 2.67 -17.40 -10.84
CA LEU A 317 1.61 -16.47 -10.43
C LEU A 317 1.59 -15.28 -11.38
N THR A 318 0.45 -15.01 -12.01
CA THR A 318 0.27 -13.78 -12.80
C THR A 318 -0.81 -12.91 -12.18
N VAL A 319 -0.47 -11.64 -11.94
CA VAL A 319 -1.40 -10.63 -11.45
C VAL A 319 -1.26 -9.36 -12.29
N THR A 320 -2.31 -8.55 -12.30
CA THR A 320 -2.37 -7.32 -13.07
C THR A 320 -2.73 -6.15 -12.17
N LYS A 321 -2.23 -4.98 -12.51
CA LYS A 321 -2.79 -3.71 -12.04
C LYS A 321 -2.71 -2.66 -13.13
N TYR A 322 -3.19 -1.46 -12.84
CA TYR A 322 -2.94 -0.32 -13.69
C TYR A 322 -2.68 0.95 -12.88
N TRP A 323 -2.08 1.93 -13.52
CA TRP A 323 -2.02 3.31 -13.03
C TRP A 323 -2.69 4.25 -14.02
N LEU A 324 -3.13 5.41 -13.52
CA LEU A 324 -3.72 6.47 -14.31
C LEU A 324 -2.80 7.69 -14.38
N LEU A 325 -2.88 8.41 -15.49
CA LEU A 325 -2.29 9.74 -15.64
C LEU A 325 -3.18 10.76 -14.93
N LEU A 326 -3.11 10.78 -13.59
CA LEU A 326 -3.90 11.69 -12.77
C LEU A 326 -3.34 13.11 -12.87
N PRO A 327 -4.20 14.14 -13.04
CA PRO A 327 -3.77 15.53 -12.96
C PRO A 327 -3.10 15.80 -11.61
N GLU A 328 -2.06 16.65 -11.63
CA GLU A 328 -1.37 17.10 -10.41
C GLU A 328 -0.69 15.98 -9.60
N ALA A 329 -0.53 14.79 -10.18
CA ALA A 329 0.28 13.74 -9.59
C ALA A 329 1.74 14.18 -9.53
N GLU A 330 2.29 14.23 -8.33
CA GLU A 330 3.68 14.57 -8.05
C GLU A 330 4.31 13.47 -7.19
N ILE A 331 5.60 13.21 -7.40
CA ILE A 331 6.38 12.35 -6.51
C ILE A 331 7.01 13.24 -5.45
N TYR A 332 6.66 12.99 -4.19
CA TYR A 332 7.25 13.68 -3.06
C TYR A 332 8.38 12.86 -2.45
N LYS A 333 9.37 13.56 -1.89
CA LYS A 333 10.39 12.89 -1.07
C LYS A 333 9.73 12.17 0.12
N TYR A 334 10.13 10.93 0.34
CA TYR A 334 9.69 10.12 1.46
C TYR A 334 10.26 10.72 2.75
N VAL A 335 9.36 11.24 3.59
CA VAL A 335 9.71 11.82 4.89
C VAL A 335 9.94 10.66 5.85
N ASP A 336 11.18 10.20 5.99
CA ASP A 336 11.54 9.18 6.98
C ASP A 336 12.41 9.76 8.11
N SER A 337 12.50 9.02 9.20
CA SER A 337 13.41 9.31 10.33
C SER A 337 14.83 8.79 10.11
N CYS A 338 15.11 8.15 8.97
CA CYS A 338 16.27 7.31 8.75
C CYS A 338 17.44 8.06 8.12
N ASN A 339 17.27 9.33 7.74
CA ASN A 339 18.35 10.14 7.14
C ASN A 339 18.98 9.37 5.97
N ARG A 340 18.15 8.87 5.05
CA ARG A 340 18.61 8.24 3.81
C ARG A 340 19.28 9.31 2.94
N ASN A 341 20.54 9.57 3.24
CA ASN A 341 21.46 10.26 2.34
C ASN A 341 21.76 9.27 1.22
N ILE A 342 20.96 9.35 0.16
CA ILE A 342 21.35 8.84 -1.15
C ILE A 342 21.73 10.06 -1.97
#